data_AF-A0A2N2WF95-F1
#
_entry.id   AF-A0A2N2WF95-F1
#
_cell.length_a   1.000
_cell.length_b   1.000
_cell.length_c   1.000
_cell.angle_alpha   90.00
_cell.angle_beta   90.00
_cell.angle_gamma   90.00
#
_symmetry.space_group_name_H-M   'P 1'
#
loop_
_entity.id
_entity.type
_entity.pdbx_description
1 polymer ?
#
loop_
_entity_poly.entity_id
_entity_poly.type
_entity_poly.pdbx_seq_one_letter_code
_entity_poly.pdbx_strand_id
1 'polypeptide(L)'
;MAMHPDNFFAIWTNAPLVESETNVSSALLSKEFCNWVKDTLASGLDPEIGEFPINIYIFDFFSKVAGENGMLMSQYAISNSDSHPNSLATEVVAPQFVNEIFDAAIAYEQYDPSTKLLSVNVLIEGLYTGNGTLKRALDETGFQFETGIADLVTIELHNASDYSTIEYVANSVELSVSGNALAVIPSTFNGTYYITVKHRNSLETTSAIPVSFSGQAIYYSFDLPVDVYGGNLLPTSDGRFVIFSGDVNQDGLIDTADFSPIDNDASNFATGYLQTDVTCDGIIDTGDMTIVNNNAGSFISAETP
;
A
#
# COMPACT_ATOMS: atom_id res chain seq x y z
N MET A 1 -2.62 -29.28 1.79
CA MET A 1 -2.24 -27.85 1.87
C MET A 1 -3.36 -27.05 2.48
N ALA A 2 -4.57 -27.03 1.90
CA ALA A 2 -5.74 -26.35 2.50
C ALA A 2 -6.11 -26.79 3.93
N MET A 3 -5.94 -28.07 4.29
CA MET A 3 -6.19 -28.57 5.67
C MET A 3 -5.06 -28.25 6.67
N HIS A 4 -3.98 -27.61 6.21
CA HIS A 4 -2.81 -27.28 7.00
C HIS A 4 -2.39 -25.84 6.71
N PRO A 5 -3.25 -24.84 6.99
CA PRO A 5 -2.95 -23.44 6.70
C PRO A 5 -1.67 -23.01 7.42
N ASP A 6 -1.43 -23.45 8.67
CA ASP A 6 -0.26 -23.06 9.45
C ASP A 6 1.08 -23.60 8.91
N ASN A 7 1.06 -24.45 7.87
CA ASN A 7 2.26 -24.94 7.22
C ASN A 7 2.55 -24.12 5.95
N PHE A 8 3.82 -23.76 5.77
CA PHE A 8 4.35 -23.28 4.50
C PHE A 8 4.76 -24.46 3.60
N PHE A 9 4.36 -24.44 2.34
CA PHE A 9 4.65 -25.49 1.36
C PHE A 9 5.58 -24.97 0.26
N ALA A 10 6.72 -25.62 0.11
CA ALA A 10 7.56 -25.47 -1.08
C ALA A 10 7.22 -26.57 -2.09
N ILE A 11 6.82 -26.18 -3.29
CA ILE A 11 6.59 -27.08 -4.42
C ILE A 11 7.51 -26.62 -5.54
N TRP A 12 8.11 -27.54 -6.27
CA TRP A 12 8.85 -27.20 -7.48
C TRP A 12 8.15 -27.67 -8.76
N THR A 13 8.48 -27.04 -9.88
CA THR A 13 8.08 -27.51 -11.21
C THR A 13 8.72 -28.86 -11.54
N ASN A 14 8.23 -29.58 -12.55
CA ASN A 14 8.77 -30.89 -12.88
C ASN A 14 10.21 -30.79 -13.44
N ALA A 15 10.96 -31.89 -13.40
CA ALA A 15 12.29 -31.93 -13.99
C ALA A 15 12.21 -32.10 -15.52
N PRO A 16 13.06 -31.40 -16.31
CA PRO A 16 13.20 -31.67 -17.73
C PRO A 16 13.97 -32.98 -17.97
N LEU A 17 13.81 -33.55 -19.16
CA LEU A 17 14.46 -34.81 -19.56
C LEU A 17 15.56 -34.55 -20.60
N VAL A 18 16.56 -35.44 -20.66
CA VAL A 18 17.60 -35.46 -21.69
C VAL A 18 17.04 -35.91 -23.05
N GLU A 19 17.76 -35.58 -24.12
CA GLU A 19 17.31 -35.82 -25.50
C GLU A 19 17.00 -37.29 -25.82
N SER A 20 17.65 -38.26 -25.18
CA SER A 20 17.34 -39.68 -25.42
C SER A 20 16.08 -40.19 -24.71
N GLU A 21 15.55 -39.41 -23.76
CA GLU A 21 14.38 -39.77 -22.94
C GLU A 21 13.14 -38.92 -23.29
N THR A 22 13.25 -37.97 -24.23
CA THR A 22 12.14 -37.14 -24.71
C THR A 22 12.34 -36.73 -26.17
N ASN A 23 11.47 -35.86 -26.69
CA ASN A 23 11.63 -35.20 -27.98
C ASN A 23 11.28 -33.72 -27.84
N VAL A 24 11.70 -32.89 -28.81
CA VAL A 24 11.55 -31.42 -28.74
C VAL A 24 10.09 -31.02 -28.51
N SER A 25 9.14 -31.65 -29.19
CA SER A 25 7.72 -31.33 -29.02
C SER A 25 7.23 -31.60 -27.60
N SER A 26 7.59 -32.74 -27.02
CA SER A 26 7.17 -33.11 -25.66
C SER A 26 7.88 -32.27 -24.59
N ALA A 27 9.16 -31.95 -24.81
CA ALA A 27 9.95 -31.08 -23.94
C ALA A 27 9.41 -29.64 -23.91
N LEU A 28 8.99 -29.09 -25.06
CA LEU A 28 8.37 -27.77 -25.12
C LEU A 28 6.99 -27.72 -24.46
N LEU A 29 6.18 -28.78 -24.56
CA LEU A 29 4.91 -28.87 -23.82
C LEU A 29 5.15 -28.89 -22.30
N SER A 30 6.17 -29.62 -21.85
CA SER A 30 6.55 -29.60 -20.43
C SER A 30 7.01 -28.22 -19.97
N LYS A 31 7.75 -27.49 -20.81
CA LYS A 31 8.18 -26.12 -20.55
C LYS A 31 6.98 -25.17 -20.46
N GLU A 32 6.04 -25.28 -21.39
CA GLU A 32 4.80 -24.49 -21.39
C GLU A 32 3.99 -24.72 -20.11
N PHE A 33 3.88 -25.97 -19.67
CA PHE A 33 3.25 -26.28 -18.39
C PHE A 33 3.98 -25.63 -17.20
N CYS A 34 5.31 -25.71 -17.12
CA CYS A 34 6.07 -25.07 -16.03
C CYS A 34 5.90 -23.56 -16.01
N ASN A 35 5.93 -22.92 -17.18
CA ASN A 35 5.68 -21.49 -17.32
C ASN A 35 4.25 -21.14 -16.86
N TRP A 36 3.24 -21.93 -17.24
CA TRP A 36 1.89 -21.71 -16.74
C TRP A 36 1.82 -21.86 -15.20
N VAL A 37 2.44 -22.89 -14.62
CA VAL A 37 2.46 -23.07 -13.16
C VAL A 37 3.09 -21.87 -12.46
N LYS A 38 4.23 -21.37 -12.96
CA LYS A 38 4.98 -20.29 -12.29
C LYS A 38 4.40 -18.90 -12.57
N ASP A 39 4.11 -18.60 -13.83
CA ASP A 39 3.81 -17.23 -14.26
C ASP A 39 2.30 -16.94 -14.22
N THR A 40 1.46 -17.96 -14.36
CA THR A 40 0.00 -17.81 -14.39
C THR A 40 -0.64 -18.30 -13.09
N LEU A 41 -0.46 -19.57 -12.75
CA LEU A 41 -1.11 -20.18 -11.59
C LEU A 41 -0.61 -19.58 -10.29
N ALA A 42 0.71 -19.59 -10.03
CA ALA A 42 1.27 -19.07 -8.78
C ALA A 42 1.08 -17.56 -8.60
N SER A 43 0.88 -16.83 -9.69
CA SER A 43 0.55 -15.39 -9.69
C SER A 43 -0.94 -15.10 -9.44
N GLY A 44 -1.77 -16.14 -9.30
CA GLY A 44 -3.22 -16.00 -9.13
C GLY A 44 -3.96 -15.49 -10.37
N LEU A 45 -3.35 -15.63 -11.56
CA LEU A 45 -3.87 -15.11 -12.83
C LEU A 45 -4.67 -16.15 -13.63
N ASP A 46 -4.77 -17.38 -13.12
CA ASP A 46 -5.55 -18.41 -13.78
C ASP A 46 -7.05 -18.10 -13.65
N PRO A 47 -7.81 -18.03 -14.76
CA PRO A 47 -9.21 -17.60 -14.74
C PRO A 47 -10.16 -18.64 -14.12
N GLU A 48 -9.75 -19.92 -14.06
CA GLU A 48 -10.57 -20.99 -13.48
C GLU A 48 -10.24 -21.18 -12.00
N ILE A 49 -8.96 -21.12 -11.63
CA ILE A 49 -8.48 -21.36 -10.26
C ILE A 49 -8.53 -20.07 -9.42
N GLY A 50 -8.22 -18.91 -10.00
CA GLY A 50 -8.18 -17.62 -9.31
C GLY A 50 -6.96 -17.45 -8.40
N GLU A 51 -7.16 -16.82 -7.24
CA GLU A 51 -6.09 -16.54 -6.27
C GLU A 51 -5.35 -17.81 -5.84
N PHE A 52 -4.02 -17.70 -5.80
CA PHE A 52 -3.15 -18.79 -5.37
C PHE A 52 -2.92 -18.75 -3.85
N PRO A 53 -2.92 -19.89 -3.13
CA PRO A 53 -2.72 -19.88 -1.68
C PRO A 53 -1.36 -19.32 -1.30
N ILE A 54 -1.36 -18.32 -0.41
CA ILE A 54 -0.14 -17.63 0.02
C ILE A 54 0.83 -18.51 0.82
N ASN A 55 0.34 -19.61 1.40
CA ASN A 55 1.17 -20.58 2.11
C ASN A 55 1.84 -21.61 1.18
N ILE A 56 1.81 -21.38 -0.14
CA ILE A 56 2.46 -22.24 -1.14
C ILE A 56 3.39 -21.38 -2.00
N TYR A 57 4.65 -21.78 -2.09
CA TYR A 57 5.61 -21.22 -3.03
C TYR A 57 5.98 -22.22 -4.13
N ILE A 58 5.89 -21.77 -5.38
CA ILE A 58 6.36 -22.51 -6.55
C ILE A 58 7.79 -22.12 -6.89
N PHE A 59 8.73 -23.04 -6.69
CA PHE A 59 10.11 -22.93 -7.16
C PHE A 59 10.24 -23.48 -8.58
N ASP A 60 10.67 -22.64 -9.52
CA ASP A 60 10.79 -23.05 -10.91
C ASP A 60 12.09 -23.80 -11.18
N PHE A 61 12.17 -25.05 -10.74
CA PHE A 61 13.30 -25.94 -10.98
C PHE A 61 13.58 -26.13 -12.47
N PHE A 62 12.54 -26.32 -13.27
CA PHE A 62 12.63 -26.58 -14.71
C PHE A 62 13.48 -25.53 -15.42
N SER A 63 13.16 -24.24 -15.25
CA SER A 63 13.88 -23.17 -15.94
C SER A 63 15.32 -22.98 -15.47
N LYS A 64 15.70 -23.47 -14.27
CA LYS A 64 17.10 -23.41 -13.81
C LYS A 64 18.02 -24.39 -14.55
N VAL A 65 17.47 -25.49 -15.08
CA VAL A 65 18.27 -26.59 -15.65
C VAL A 65 17.91 -26.96 -17.10
N ALA A 66 16.79 -26.48 -17.63
CA ALA A 66 16.38 -26.69 -19.02
C ALA A 66 17.03 -25.70 -19.99
N GLY A 67 17.35 -26.18 -21.20
CA GLY A 67 17.75 -25.33 -22.33
C GLY A 67 16.56 -24.69 -23.05
N GLU A 68 16.85 -23.95 -24.13
CA GLU A 68 15.82 -23.30 -24.95
C GLU A 68 14.81 -24.31 -25.53
N ASN A 69 15.28 -25.51 -25.89
CA ASN A 69 14.49 -26.62 -26.41
C ASN A 69 13.61 -27.34 -25.36
N GLY A 70 13.63 -26.89 -24.09
CA GLY A 70 12.88 -27.50 -22.99
C GLY A 70 13.47 -28.81 -22.48
N MET A 71 14.63 -29.25 -22.98
CA MET A 71 15.32 -30.44 -22.50
C MET A 71 16.33 -30.08 -21.40
N LEU A 72 16.68 -31.05 -20.57
CA LEU A 72 17.74 -30.89 -19.56
C LEU A 72 19.06 -30.57 -20.26
N MET A 73 19.74 -29.50 -19.85
CA MET A 73 21.08 -29.20 -20.37
C MET A 73 22.04 -30.35 -20.03
N SER A 74 22.79 -30.83 -21.01
CA SER A 74 23.64 -32.03 -20.86
C SER A 74 24.66 -31.92 -19.73
N GLN A 75 25.16 -30.71 -19.45
CA GLN A 75 26.07 -30.43 -18.34
C GLN A 75 25.46 -30.67 -16.95
N TYR A 76 24.13 -30.75 -16.86
CA TYR A 76 23.37 -30.94 -15.62
C TYR A 76 22.84 -32.37 -15.45
N ALA A 77 22.95 -33.23 -16.46
CA ALA A 77 22.54 -34.63 -16.39
C ALA A 77 23.68 -35.55 -15.90
N ILE A 78 23.34 -36.73 -15.35
CA ILE A 78 24.33 -37.79 -15.07
C ILE A 78 24.94 -38.31 -16.38
N SER A 79 24.10 -38.49 -17.41
CA SER A 79 24.56 -38.92 -18.74
C SER A 79 23.56 -38.52 -19.84
N ASN A 80 23.87 -38.84 -21.10
CA ASN A 80 22.96 -38.60 -22.22
C ASN A 80 21.70 -39.50 -22.20
N SER A 81 21.65 -40.50 -21.33
CA SER A 81 20.51 -41.41 -21.13
C SER A 81 20.10 -41.54 -19.67
N ASP A 82 20.40 -40.52 -18.87
CA ASP A 82 20.03 -40.46 -17.46
C ASP A 82 19.76 -39.01 -17.07
N SER A 83 18.48 -38.64 -17.04
CA SER A 83 18.01 -37.29 -16.69
C SER A 83 18.16 -36.93 -15.21
N HIS A 84 18.70 -37.81 -14.36
CA HIS A 84 18.94 -37.41 -12.98
C HIS A 84 19.94 -36.23 -12.93
N PRO A 85 19.67 -35.20 -12.09
CA PRO A 85 20.55 -34.06 -11.97
C PRO A 85 21.88 -34.46 -11.30
N ASN A 86 22.99 -33.93 -11.83
CA ASN A 86 24.32 -34.18 -11.29
C ASN A 86 24.74 -33.11 -10.24
N SER A 87 26.00 -33.13 -9.82
CA SER A 87 26.53 -32.17 -8.86
C SER A 87 26.53 -30.72 -9.35
N LEU A 88 26.75 -30.47 -10.65
CA LEU A 88 26.70 -29.12 -11.24
C LEU A 88 25.28 -28.56 -11.22
N ALA A 89 24.28 -29.40 -11.52
CA ALA A 89 22.88 -29.01 -11.40
C ALA A 89 22.54 -28.63 -9.95
N THR A 90 23.01 -29.43 -8.99
CA THR A 90 22.82 -29.19 -7.56
C THR A 90 23.51 -27.90 -7.11
N GLU A 91 24.73 -27.63 -7.57
CA GLU A 91 25.50 -26.42 -7.24
C GLU A 91 24.79 -25.15 -7.70
N VAL A 92 24.10 -25.19 -8.84
CA VAL A 92 23.31 -24.06 -9.35
C VAL A 92 21.98 -23.92 -8.62
N VAL A 93 21.26 -25.03 -8.40
CA VAL A 93 19.88 -25.00 -7.91
C VAL A 93 19.79 -24.81 -6.40
N ALA A 94 20.60 -25.52 -5.62
CA ALA A 94 20.41 -25.58 -4.16
C ALA A 94 20.50 -24.21 -3.47
N PRO A 95 21.46 -23.31 -3.79
CA PRO A 95 21.50 -21.98 -3.18
C PRO A 95 20.27 -21.14 -3.54
N GLN A 96 19.78 -21.23 -4.78
CA GLN A 96 18.59 -20.51 -5.22
C GLN A 96 17.33 -21.02 -4.52
N PHE A 97 17.19 -22.35 -4.42
CA PHE A 97 16.07 -22.96 -3.69
C PHE A 97 16.04 -22.50 -2.24
N VAL A 98 17.18 -22.55 -1.53
CA VAL A 98 17.24 -22.11 -0.13
C VAL A 98 16.85 -20.64 0.00
N ASN A 99 17.41 -19.76 -0.82
CA ASN A 99 17.11 -18.32 -0.74
C ASN A 99 15.64 -18.03 -1.07
N GLU A 100 15.15 -18.50 -2.20
CA GLU A 100 13.77 -18.24 -2.66
C GLU A 100 12.72 -18.79 -1.67
N ILE A 101 12.94 -19.99 -1.13
CA ILE A 101 12.03 -20.60 -0.15
C ILE A 101 12.11 -19.89 1.21
N PHE A 102 13.30 -19.49 1.65
CA PHE A 102 13.46 -18.80 2.93
C PHE A 102 12.78 -17.42 2.90
N ASP A 103 12.99 -16.64 1.84
CA ASP A 103 12.35 -15.33 1.68
C ASP A 103 10.83 -15.45 1.63
N ALA A 104 10.32 -16.44 0.89
CA ALA A 104 8.88 -16.68 0.80
C ALA A 104 8.27 -17.18 2.12
N ALA A 105 9.00 -17.99 2.89
CA ALA A 105 8.56 -18.44 4.21
C ALA A 105 8.49 -17.26 5.20
N ILE A 106 9.47 -16.36 5.18
CA ILE A 106 9.45 -15.14 6.01
C ILE A 106 8.24 -14.27 5.64
N ALA A 107 7.97 -14.08 4.34
CA ALA A 107 6.81 -13.32 3.89
C ALA A 107 5.50 -13.96 4.37
N TYR A 108 5.42 -15.29 4.40
CA TYR A 108 4.27 -16.02 4.95
C TYR A 108 4.14 -15.90 6.47
N GLU A 109 5.24 -15.92 7.23
CA GLU A 109 5.20 -15.72 8.69
C GLU A 109 4.71 -14.33 9.09
N GLN A 110 4.96 -13.32 8.24
CA GLN A 110 4.48 -11.96 8.43
C GLN A 110 3.03 -11.77 7.96
N TYR A 111 2.46 -12.74 7.25
CA TYR A 111 1.10 -12.69 6.77
C TYR A 111 0.12 -13.01 7.90
N ASP A 112 -0.81 -12.08 8.16
CA ASP A 112 -1.91 -12.27 9.07
C ASP A 112 -3.24 -12.35 8.29
N PRO A 113 -3.88 -13.53 8.17
CA PRO A 113 -5.16 -13.68 7.46
C PRO A 113 -6.32 -12.95 8.15
N SER A 114 -6.15 -12.52 9.40
CA SER A 114 -7.17 -11.76 10.14
C SER A 114 -7.16 -10.27 9.82
N THR A 115 -6.17 -9.80 9.07
CA THR A 115 -6.04 -8.39 8.68
C THR A 115 -5.94 -8.23 7.17
N LYS A 116 -5.96 -6.98 6.71
CA LYS A 116 -5.73 -6.47 5.35
C LYS A 116 -4.89 -5.21 5.50
N LEU A 117 -4.07 -4.91 4.51
CA LEU A 117 -3.24 -3.71 4.49
C LEU A 117 -3.83 -2.69 3.53
N LEU A 118 -4.20 -1.52 4.04
CA LEU A 118 -4.60 -0.36 3.24
C LEU A 118 -3.47 0.66 3.24
N SER A 119 -2.83 0.83 2.09
CA SER A 119 -1.84 1.88 1.86
C SER A 119 -2.51 3.06 1.18
N VAL A 120 -2.53 4.22 1.84
CA VAL A 120 -2.98 5.47 1.25
C VAL A 120 -1.81 6.41 0.98
N ASN A 121 -1.82 7.11 -0.15
CA ASN A 121 -0.94 8.25 -0.38
C ASN A 121 -1.74 9.56 -0.31
N VAL A 122 -1.29 10.51 0.50
CA VAL A 122 -1.94 11.79 0.73
C VAL A 122 -0.91 12.85 1.12
N LEU A 123 -1.12 14.06 0.63
CA LEU A 123 -0.31 15.22 0.99
C LEU A 123 -1.22 16.27 1.62
N ILE A 124 -0.74 16.95 2.66
CA ILE A 124 -1.54 17.90 3.46
C ILE A 124 -0.89 19.27 3.36
N GLU A 125 -1.67 20.30 3.03
CA GLU A 125 -1.19 21.66 2.78
C GLU A 125 -0.27 22.21 3.89
N GLY A 126 -0.70 22.13 5.15
CA GLY A 126 0.09 22.62 6.29
C GLY A 126 1.46 21.97 6.43
N LEU A 127 1.59 20.71 6.03
CA LEU A 127 2.82 19.93 6.12
C LEU A 127 3.64 19.98 4.81
N TYR A 128 3.09 20.46 3.70
CA TYR A 128 3.70 20.31 2.39
C TYR A 128 4.91 21.23 2.19
N THR A 129 6.02 20.65 1.71
CA THR A 129 7.28 21.39 1.47
C THR A 129 7.74 21.39 0.01
N GLY A 130 6.96 20.79 -0.89
CA GLY A 130 7.29 20.65 -2.30
C GLY A 130 7.84 19.28 -2.69
N ASN A 131 7.85 19.00 -3.99
CA ASN A 131 8.31 17.76 -4.61
C ASN A 131 7.67 16.48 -4.04
N GLY A 132 6.41 16.54 -3.60
CA GLY A 132 5.74 15.39 -2.99
C GLY A 132 6.25 15.04 -1.59
N THR A 133 6.85 15.99 -0.86
CA THR A 133 7.42 15.76 0.48
C THR A 133 6.69 16.58 1.54
N LEU A 134 6.42 15.95 2.68
CA LEU A 134 5.88 16.56 3.89
C LEU A 134 7.01 16.83 4.91
N LYS A 135 6.91 17.93 5.65
CA LYS A 135 7.70 18.12 6.87
C LYS A 135 7.11 17.28 8.02
N ARG A 136 7.91 17.13 9.07
CA ARG A 136 7.47 16.57 10.35
C ARG A 136 6.82 17.68 11.15
N ALA A 137 5.65 17.43 11.71
CA ALA A 137 5.02 18.35 12.64
C ALA A 137 5.94 18.64 13.82
N LEU A 138 5.93 19.90 14.24
CA LEU A 138 6.67 20.35 15.41
C LEU A 138 5.75 20.41 16.63
N ASP A 139 6.39 20.23 17.78
CA ASP A 139 5.89 20.53 19.11
C ASP A 139 6.73 21.67 19.71
N GLU A 140 6.44 22.10 20.94
CA GLU A 140 7.08 23.25 21.57
C GLU A 140 8.61 23.12 21.61
N THR A 141 9.11 21.90 21.74
CA THR A 141 10.53 21.61 21.97
C THR A 141 11.25 20.94 20.80
N GLY A 142 10.59 20.73 19.66
CA GLY A 142 11.20 20.07 18.49
C GLY A 142 10.19 19.26 17.68
N PHE A 143 10.64 18.17 17.06
CA PHE A 143 9.74 17.31 16.28
C PHE A 143 8.79 16.51 17.18
N GLN A 144 7.51 16.48 16.84
CA GLN A 144 6.49 15.73 17.56
C GLN A 144 6.65 14.20 17.39
N PHE A 145 6.97 13.76 16.18
CA PHE A 145 7.03 12.34 15.80
C PHE A 145 8.45 11.89 15.50
N GLU A 146 8.68 10.58 15.36
CA GLU A 146 9.98 10.02 15.00
C GLU A 146 10.44 10.42 13.58
N THR A 147 11.70 10.10 13.26
CA THR A 147 12.25 10.43 11.93
C THR A 147 11.48 9.67 10.85
N GLY A 148 10.99 10.40 9.85
CA GLY A 148 10.26 9.82 8.71
C GLY A 148 8.74 9.87 8.85
N ILE A 149 8.21 10.21 10.03
CA ILE A 149 6.77 10.37 10.27
C ILE A 149 6.44 11.87 10.26
N ALA A 150 5.63 12.28 9.28
CA ALA A 150 5.15 13.64 9.16
C ALA A 150 4.14 13.98 10.26
N ASP A 151 3.11 13.14 10.39
CA ASP A 151 1.97 13.36 11.27
C ASP A 151 1.14 12.09 11.49
N LEU A 152 -0.05 12.22 12.10
CA LEU A 152 -1.06 11.18 12.21
C LEU A 152 -2.34 11.54 11.45
N VAL A 153 -2.94 10.54 10.81
CA VAL A 153 -4.25 10.65 10.17
C VAL A 153 -5.23 9.62 10.74
N THR A 154 -6.52 9.90 10.58
CA THR A 154 -7.59 8.91 10.76
C THR A 154 -8.08 8.47 9.38
N ILE A 155 -8.25 7.16 9.19
CA ILE A 155 -8.79 6.59 7.95
C ILE A 155 -10.11 5.90 8.28
N GLU A 156 -11.18 6.32 7.61
CA GLU A 156 -12.53 5.79 7.78
C GLU A 156 -12.96 5.02 6.53
N LEU A 157 -13.64 3.89 6.74
CA LEU A 157 -14.33 3.16 5.69
C LEU A 157 -15.82 3.44 5.81
N HIS A 158 -16.39 4.06 4.79
CA HIS A 158 -17.82 4.37 4.72
C HIS A 158 -18.54 3.39 3.80
N ASN A 159 -19.79 3.09 4.14
CA ASN A 159 -20.62 2.20 3.34
C ASN A 159 -20.85 2.78 1.92
N ALA A 160 -20.72 1.94 0.89
CA ALA A 160 -20.82 2.38 -0.50
C ALA A 160 -22.23 2.85 -0.93
N SER A 161 -23.29 2.45 -0.20
CA SER A 161 -24.68 2.81 -0.51
C SER A 161 -25.25 3.90 0.41
N ASP A 162 -24.66 4.07 1.59
CA ASP A 162 -25.04 5.09 2.57
C ASP A 162 -23.76 5.63 3.24
N TYR A 163 -23.21 6.69 2.65
CA TYR A 163 -21.96 7.27 3.10
C TYR A 163 -21.98 7.71 4.57
N SER A 164 -23.14 8.02 5.14
CA SER A 164 -23.25 8.40 6.56
C SER A 164 -22.93 7.25 7.52
N THR A 165 -22.95 6.01 7.04
CA THR A 165 -22.60 4.82 7.82
C THR A 165 -21.09 4.57 7.75
N ILE A 166 -20.40 4.82 8.87
CA ILE A 166 -19.00 4.45 9.07
C ILE A 166 -18.93 2.99 9.51
N GLU A 167 -18.32 2.15 8.67
CA GLU A 167 -18.15 0.72 8.88
C GLU A 167 -16.90 0.42 9.72
N TYR A 168 -15.84 1.21 9.55
CA TYR A 168 -14.59 1.04 10.26
C TYR A 168 -13.80 2.35 10.40
N VAL A 169 -13.04 2.47 11.48
CA VAL A 169 -12.15 3.61 11.74
C VAL A 169 -10.78 3.10 12.18
N ALA A 170 -9.73 3.47 11.44
CA ALA A 170 -8.34 3.37 11.85
C ALA A 170 -7.87 4.73 12.36
N ASN A 171 -7.71 4.87 13.68
CA ASN A 171 -7.21 6.10 14.29
C ASN A 171 -5.68 6.10 14.37
N SER A 172 -5.09 7.29 14.40
CA SER A 172 -3.66 7.49 14.67
C SER A 172 -2.75 6.71 13.72
N VAL A 173 -3.12 6.65 12.44
CA VAL A 173 -2.29 6.03 11.40
C VAL A 173 -1.14 6.97 11.08
N GLU A 174 0.09 6.48 11.18
CA GLU A 174 1.29 7.27 10.89
C GLU A 174 1.33 7.66 9.40
N LEU A 175 1.35 8.96 9.14
CA LEU A 175 1.59 9.55 7.83
C LEU A 175 3.07 9.83 7.68
N SER A 176 3.71 9.23 6.68
CA SER A 176 5.13 9.42 6.44
C SER A 176 5.44 10.76 5.74
N VAL A 177 6.71 11.18 5.78
CA VAL A 177 7.19 12.37 5.05
C VAL A 177 7.08 12.25 3.52
N SER A 178 6.82 11.05 2.98
CA SER A 178 6.53 10.83 1.56
C SER A 178 5.01 10.75 1.27
N GLY A 179 4.18 11.09 2.26
CA GLY A 179 2.73 11.09 2.15
C GLY A 179 2.08 9.71 2.25
N ASN A 180 2.81 8.67 2.67
CA ASN A 180 2.25 7.31 2.74
C ASN A 180 1.76 7.01 4.17
N ALA A 181 0.56 6.48 4.29
CA ALA A 181 0.01 5.95 5.53
C ALA A 181 -0.47 4.50 5.34
N LEU A 182 -0.11 3.62 6.26
CA LEU A 182 -0.43 2.19 6.20
C LEU A 182 -1.38 1.81 7.34
N ALA A 183 -2.65 1.59 7.01
CA ALA A 183 -3.65 1.12 7.96
C ALA A 183 -3.79 -0.41 7.92
N VAL A 184 -3.92 -1.00 9.11
CA VAL A 184 -4.27 -2.41 9.28
C VAL A 184 -5.77 -2.52 9.49
N ILE A 185 -6.45 -3.19 8.57
CA ILE A 185 -7.92 -3.32 8.53
C ILE A 185 -8.29 -4.77 8.85
N PRO A 186 -9.29 -5.08 9.68
CA PRO A 186 -9.75 -6.44 9.88
C PRO A 186 -10.22 -7.09 8.56
N SER A 187 -9.87 -8.35 8.33
CA SER A 187 -10.18 -9.04 7.07
C SER A 187 -11.68 -9.26 6.84
N THR A 188 -12.50 -9.06 7.87
CA THR A 188 -13.97 -9.03 7.80
C THR A 188 -14.50 -7.91 6.89
N PHE A 189 -13.75 -6.82 6.70
CA PHE A 189 -14.10 -5.75 5.78
C PHE A 189 -13.63 -6.12 4.37
N ASN A 190 -14.48 -6.85 3.64
CA ASN A 190 -14.18 -7.39 2.31
C ASN A 190 -15.09 -6.86 1.19
N GLY A 191 -15.97 -5.91 1.51
CA GLY A 191 -16.88 -5.26 0.57
C GLY A 191 -16.21 -4.14 -0.24
N THR A 192 -17.05 -3.23 -0.73
CA THR A 192 -16.62 -1.96 -1.35
C THR A 192 -16.95 -0.81 -0.42
N TYR A 193 -16.00 0.10 -0.20
CA TYR A 193 -16.15 1.20 0.75
C TYR A 193 -15.60 2.50 0.17
N TYR A 194 -16.21 3.64 0.50
CA TYR A 194 -15.51 4.91 0.36
C TYR A 194 -14.41 4.99 1.41
N ILE A 195 -13.26 5.53 1.05
CA ILE A 195 -12.12 5.75 1.95
C ILE A 195 -12.06 7.23 2.25
N THR A 196 -12.18 7.61 3.52
CA THR A 196 -12.07 9.00 3.97
C THR A 196 -10.83 9.17 4.83
N VAL A 197 -10.02 10.18 4.52
CA VAL A 197 -8.84 10.56 5.31
C VAL A 197 -9.18 11.84 6.06
N LYS A 198 -8.94 11.83 7.38
CA LYS A 198 -9.07 12.98 8.27
C LYS A 198 -7.72 13.30 8.92
N HIS A 199 -7.45 14.58 9.08
CA HIS A 199 -6.28 15.09 9.78
C HIS A 199 -6.74 16.15 10.79
N ARG A 200 -5.97 16.39 11.86
CA ARG A 200 -6.44 17.15 13.04
C ARG A 200 -7.03 18.53 12.70
N ASN A 201 -6.52 19.16 11.65
CA ASN A 201 -6.85 20.54 11.27
C ASN A 201 -6.91 20.74 9.76
N SER A 202 -7.21 19.66 9.04
CA SER A 202 -7.42 19.69 7.59
C SER A 202 -8.79 19.14 7.27
N LEU A 203 -9.27 19.52 6.10
CA LEU A 203 -10.57 19.11 5.61
C LEU A 203 -10.58 17.60 5.35
N GLU A 204 -11.65 16.93 5.75
CA GLU A 204 -11.82 15.52 5.39
C GLU A 204 -11.90 15.35 3.87
N THR A 205 -11.22 14.33 3.35
CA THR A 205 -11.18 14.07 1.91
C THR A 205 -11.50 12.61 1.65
N THR A 206 -12.42 12.38 0.71
CA THR A 206 -13.01 11.07 0.43
C THR A 206 -12.66 10.60 -0.97
N SER A 207 -12.47 9.28 -1.14
CA SER A 207 -12.27 8.64 -2.43
C SER A 207 -13.38 9.02 -3.42
N ALA A 208 -13.04 9.24 -4.70
CA ALA A 208 -14.04 9.63 -5.71
C ALA A 208 -15.16 8.59 -5.89
N ILE A 209 -14.83 7.32 -5.73
CA ILE A 209 -15.73 6.18 -5.83
C ILE A 209 -15.43 5.16 -4.71
N PRO A 210 -16.35 4.22 -4.42
CA PRO A 210 -16.06 3.11 -3.53
C PRO A 210 -14.94 2.22 -4.07
N VAL A 211 -14.02 1.81 -3.19
CA VAL A 211 -12.86 0.97 -3.48
C VAL A 211 -13.13 -0.46 -3.01
N SER A 212 -12.72 -1.46 -3.79
CA SER A 212 -12.87 -2.88 -3.41
C SER A 212 -11.83 -3.32 -2.38
N PHE A 213 -12.28 -3.96 -1.31
CA PHE A 213 -11.45 -4.59 -0.28
C PHE A 213 -11.45 -6.12 -0.41
N SER A 214 -11.75 -6.65 -1.60
CA SER A 214 -11.70 -8.09 -1.88
C SER A 214 -10.29 -8.66 -1.70
N GLY A 215 -9.25 -7.90 -2.08
CA GLY A 215 -7.85 -8.30 -1.95
C GLY A 215 -7.27 -8.11 -0.55
N GLN A 216 -6.06 -8.60 -0.34
CA GLN A 216 -5.32 -8.49 0.93
C GLN A 216 -4.62 -7.14 1.09
N ALA A 217 -4.10 -6.60 -0.01
CA ALA A 217 -3.44 -5.31 -0.07
C ALA A 217 -4.29 -4.36 -0.93
N ILE A 218 -4.65 -3.22 -0.37
CA ILE A 218 -5.43 -2.18 -1.01
C ILE A 218 -4.54 -0.95 -1.11
N TYR A 219 -4.55 -0.31 -2.28
CA TYR A 219 -3.79 0.91 -2.54
C TYR A 219 -4.75 1.99 -3.02
N TYR A 220 -4.65 3.18 -2.42
CA TYR A 220 -5.41 4.34 -2.87
C TYR A 220 -4.59 5.60 -2.76
N SER A 221 -4.71 6.50 -3.74
CA SER A 221 -3.90 7.72 -3.82
C SER A 221 -4.81 8.92 -3.94
N PHE A 222 -4.63 9.90 -3.06
CA PHE A 222 -5.33 11.18 -3.06
C PHE A 222 -4.48 12.26 -3.76
N ASP A 223 -3.87 11.91 -4.90
CA ASP A 223 -2.87 12.76 -5.58
C ASP A 223 -3.38 13.41 -6.87
N LEU A 224 -4.63 13.13 -7.30
CA LEU A 224 -5.28 13.79 -8.41
C LEU A 224 -6.75 14.11 -8.10
N PRO A 225 -7.32 15.19 -8.68
CA PRO A 225 -8.74 15.52 -8.49
C PRO A 225 -9.71 14.42 -8.94
N VAL A 226 -9.34 13.56 -9.89
CA VAL A 226 -10.20 12.46 -10.33
C VAL A 226 -10.33 11.35 -9.28
N ASP A 227 -9.39 11.29 -8.34
CA ASP A 227 -9.33 10.28 -7.29
C ASP A 227 -9.96 10.76 -5.98
N VAL A 228 -10.55 11.96 -5.94
CA VAL A 228 -11.27 12.43 -4.76
C VAL A 228 -12.68 12.90 -5.10
N TYR A 229 -13.59 12.76 -4.15
CA TYR A 229 -14.96 13.22 -4.32
C TYR A 229 -14.97 14.75 -4.53
N GLY A 230 -15.76 15.19 -5.52
CA GLY A 230 -15.81 16.60 -5.93
C GLY A 230 -14.52 17.16 -6.55
N GLY A 231 -13.43 16.40 -6.64
CA GLY A 231 -12.12 16.92 -7.04
C GLY A 231 -11.52 17.94 -6.07
N ASN A 232 -11.91 17.87 -4.80
CA ASN A 232 -11.62 18.87 -3.78
C ASN A 232 -10.18 18.81 -3.24
N LEU A 233 -9.21 19.15 -4.09
CA LEU A 233 -7.79 19.25 -3.73
C LEU A 233 -7.20 20.59 -4.17
N LEU A 234 -6.22 21.07 -3.40
CA LEU A 234 -5.45 22.27 -3.72
C LEU A 234 -4.30 21.93 -4.69
N PRO A 235 -4.27 22.48 -5.92
CA PRO A 235 -3.11 22.34 -6.79
C PRO A 235 -1.91 23.15 -6.28
N THR A 236 -0.73 22.54 -6.26
CA THR A 236 0.52 23.19 -5.88
C THR A 236 1.30 23.65 -7.12
N SER A 237 2.23 24.58 -6.91
CA SER A 237 3.04 25.16 -8.00
C SER A 237 3.95 24.16 -8.71
N ASP A 238 4.27 23.04 -8.07
CA ASP A 238 5.07 21.95 -8.62
C ASP A 238 4.24 20.81 -9.23
N GLY A 239 2.93 21.04 -9.43
CA GLY A 239 2.04 20.11 -10.13
C GLY A 239 1.59 18.92 -9.27
N ARG A 240 1.65 19.05 -7.94
CA ARG A 240 1.05 18.11 -6.99
C ARG A 240 -0.30 18.64 -6.52
N PHE A 241 -1.00 17.81 -5.77
CA PHE A 241 -2.26 18.13 -5.14
C PHE A 241 -2.16 17.80 -3.66
N VAL A 242 -2.74 18.66 -2.83
CA VAL A 242 -2.76 18.51 -1.37
C VAL A 242 -4.17 18.70 -0.83
N ILE A 243 -4.46 18.07 0.31
CA ILE A 243 -5.67 18.33 1.08
C ILE A 243 -5.57 19.74 1.67
N PHE A 244 -6.67 20.49 1.55
CA PHE A 244 -6.83 21.81 2.15
C PHE A 244 -6.72 21.75 3.67
N SER A 245 -5.85 22.58 4.25
CA SER A 245 -5.75 22.74 5.70
C SER A 245 -6.57 23.95 6.17
N GLY A 246 -6.93 23.98 7.45
CA GLY A 246 -7.61 25.12 8.06
C GLY A 246 -9.04 24.87 8.55
N ASP A 247 -9.57 23.65 8.40
CA ASP A 247 -10.79 23.22 9.12
C ASP A 247 -10.38 22.83 10.54
N VAL A 248 -10.21 23.85 11.39
CA VAL A 248 -9.67 23.70 12.75
C VAL A 248 -10.74 23.21 13.70
N ASN A 249 -12.00 23.56 13.48
CA ASN A 249 -13.10 23.12 14.33
C ASN A 249 -13.71 21.77 13.89
N GLN A 250 -13.29 21.23 12.74
CA GLN A 250 -13.73 19.96 12.15
C GLN A 250 -15.24 19.94 11.85
N ASP A 251 -15.80 21.06 11.37
CA ASP A 251 -17.21 21.17 10.98
C ASP A 251 -17.44 20.98 9.47
N GLY A 252 -16.38 20.71 8.72
CA GLY A 252 -16.43 20.48 7.28
C GLY A 252 -16.47 21.77 6.45
N LEU A 253 -16.31 22.94 7.06
CA LEU A 253 -16.19 24.23 6.40
C LEU A 253 -14.84 24.85 6.79
N ILE A 254 -14.14 25.47 5.84
CA ILE A 254 -13.03 26.36 6.18
C ILE A 254 -13.55 27.78 6.11
N ASP A 255 -13.82 28.38 7.26
CA ASP A 255 -14.45 29.70 7.32
C ASP A 255 -13.99 30.58 8.50
N THR A 256 -14.77 31.63 8.79
CA THR A 256 -14.46 32.57 9.88
C THR A 256 -14.49 31.94 11.28
N ALA A 257 -15.20 30.83 11.47
CA ALA A 257 -15.29 30.11 12.73
C ALA A 257 -13.96 29.46 13.12
N ASP A 258 -13.14 29.08 12.14
CA ASP A 258 -11.81 28.48 12.35
C ASP A 258 -10.77 29.48 12.87
N PHE A 259 -10.97 30.79 12.67
CA PHE A 259 -10.08 31.81 13.22
C PHE A 259 -10.20 31.95 14.73
N SER A 260 -11.40 31.80 15.29
CA SER A 260 -11.65 32.01 16.71
C SER A 260 -10.76 31.13 17.62
N PRO A 261 -10.62 29.81 17.39
CA PRO A 261 -9.70 29.00 18.18
C PRO A 261 -8.23 29.41 17.98
N ILE A 262 -7.80 29.72 16.75
CA ILE A 262 -6.41 30.16 16.48
C ILE A 262 -6.10 31.48 17.17
N ASP A 263 -6.99 32.49 17.06
CA ASP A 263 -6.85 33.80 17.70
C ASP A 263 -6.71 33.66 19.23
N ASN A 264 -7.53 32.80 19.84
CA ASN A 264 -7.48 32.56 21.27
C ASN A 264 -6.13 31.97 21.70
N ASP A 265 -5.66 30.94 21.00
CA ASP A 265 -4.37 30.29 21.29
C ASP A 265 -3.17 31.21 21.04
N ALA A 266 -3.18 31.95 19.92
CA ALA A 266 -2.16 32.97 19.63
C ALA A 266 -2.13 34.06 20.70
N SER A 267 -3.29 34.54 21.18
CA SER A 267 -3.37 35.55 22.24
C SER A 267 -2.85 35.07 23.59
N ASN A 268 -2.91 33.76 23.82
CA ASN A 268 -2.37 33.10 25.01
C ASN A 268 -0.91 32.67 24.84
N PHE A 269 -0.28 32.95 23.69
CA PHE A 269 1.06 32.48 23.34
C PHE A 269 1.18 30.96 23.44
N ALA A 270 0.13 30.23 23.06
CA ALA A 270 0.17 28.79 22.99
C ALA A 270 1.19 28.34 21.95
N THR A 271 1.87 27.25 22.25
CA THR A 271 2.87 26.60 21.40
C THR A 271 2.70 25.10 21.50
N GLY A 272 3.24 24.40 20.51
CA GLY A 272 3.31 22.95 20.46
C GLY A 272 2.33 22.30 19.49
N TYR A 273 2.23 20.98 19.61
CA TYR A 273 1.42 20.14 18.72
C TYR A 273 -0.07 20.31 19.04
N LEU A 274 -0.65 21.38 18.50
CA LEU A 274 -2.03 21.78 18.72
C LEU A 274 -2.85 21.69 17.43
N GLN A 275 -4.18 21.63 17.58
CA GLN A 275 -5.10 21.64 16.46
C GLN A 275 -5.04 22.98 15.70
N THR A 276 -4.81 24.07 16.42
CA THR A 276 -4.71 25.43 15.90
C THR A 276 -3.40 25.72 15.15
N ASP A 277 -2.40 24.85 15.26
CA ASP A 277 -1.15 24.90 14.47
C ASP A 277 -1.38 24.28 13.08
N VAL A 278 -2.03 25.06 12.22
CA VAL A 278 -2.39 24.71 10.82
C VAL A 278 -1.14 24.57 9.97
N THR A 279 -0.10 25.38 10.22
CA THR A 279 1.18 25.28 9.53
C THR A 279 2.03 24.11 10.03
N CYS A 280 1.67 23.47 11.14
CA CYS A 280 2.40 22.36 11.74
C CYS A 280 3.86 22.70 12.09
N ASP A 281 4.13 23.94 12.52
CA ASP A 281 5.46 24.43 12.89
C ASP A 281 5.66 24.66 14.40
N GLY A 282 4.67 24.28 15.21
CA GLY A 282 4.71 24.30 16.67
C GLY A 282 4.49 25.69 17.27
N ILE A 283 4.15 26.71 16.46
CA ILE A 283 3.86 28.07 16.90
C ILE A 283 2.50 28.47 16.35
N ILE A 284 1.62 28.98 17.22
CA ILE A 284 0.28 29.40 16.81
C ILE A 284 0.32 30.90 16.55
N ASP A 285 0.28 31.31 15.28
CA ASP A 285 0.41 32.70 14.87
C ASP A 285 -0.35 33.07 13.58
N THR A 286 0.00 34.22 12.98
CA THR A 286 -0.63 34.71 11.75
C THR A 286 -0.38 33.83 10.51
N GLY A 287 0.63 32.95 10.55
CA GLY A 287 0.90 31.95 9.53
C GLY A 287 -0.24 30.95 9.40
N ASP A 288 -0.76 30.45 10.53
CA ASP A 288 -1.92 29.54 10.55
C ASP A 288 -3.16 30.21 9.98
N MET A 289 -3.42 31.45 10.40
CA MET A 289 -4.53 32.27 9.91
C MET A 289 -4.44 32.52 8.41
N THR A 290 -3.23 32.59 7.84
CA THR A 290 -3.06 32.83 6.40
C THR A 290 -3.60 31.67 5.57
N ILE A 291 -3.38 30.43 6.02
CA ILE A 291 -3.92 29.23 5.36
C ILE A 291 -5.46 29.25 5.43
N VAL A 292 -6.03 29.43 6.62
CA VAL A 292 -7.49 29.53 6.81
C VAL A 292 -8.08 30.63 5.94
N ASN A 293 -7.47 31.83 5.92
CA ASN A 293 -7.98 32.96 5.14
C ASN A 293 -7.99 32.70 3.63
N ASN A 294 -6.95 32.06 3.08
CA ASN A 294 -6.88 31.76 1.66
C ASN A 294 -7.96 30.75 1.24
N ASN A 295 -8.15 29.72 2.05
CA ASN A 295 -9.11 28.65 1.79
C ASN A 295 -10.56 29.11 2.05
N ALA A 296 -10.80 29.88 3.12
CA ALA A 296 -12.08 30.52 3.38
C ALA A 296 -12.47 31.53 2.29
N GLY A 297 -11.51 32.32 1.79
CA GLY A 297 -11.72 33.23 0.67
C GLY A 297 -12.07 32.52 -0.65
N SER A 298 -11.74 31.23 -0.75
CA SER A 298 -12.07 30.35 -1.87
C SER A 298 -13.32 29.51 -1.64
N PHE A 299 -14.02 29.70 -0.50
CA PHE A 299 -15.23 28.99 -0.09
C PHE A 299 -15.05 27.46 -0.05
N ILE A 300 -13.90 27.00 0.45
CA ILE A 300 -13.59 25.58 0.55
C ILE A 300 -14.42 24.92 1.67
N SER A 301 -15.08 23.82 1.33
CA SER A 301 -15.85 22.96 2.23
C SER A 301 -15.67 21.50 1.86
N ALA A 302 -15.95 20.58 2.79
CA ALA A 302 -15.85 19.15 2.57
C ALA A 302 -16.82 18.72 1.46
N GLU A 303 -16.35 17.84 0.60
CA GLU A 303 -17.14 17.29 -0.51
C GLU A 303 -17.22 15.77 -0.30
N THR A 304 -18.43 15.28 -0.03
CA THR A 304 -18.70 13.89 0.31
C THR A 304 -19.88 13.31 -0.49
N PRO A 305 -19.94 11.98 -0.69
CA PRO A 305 -20.99 11.30 -1.45
C PRO A 305 -22.44 11.58 -1.05
#